data_AF-A0A836WXM1-F1
#
_entry.id   AF-A0A836WXM1-F1
#
_cell.length_a   1.000
_cell.length_b   1.000
_cell.length_c   1.000
_cell.angle_alpha   90.00
_cell.angle_beta   90.00
_cell.angle_gamma   90.00
#
_symmetry.space_group_name_H-M   'P 1'
#
loop_
_entity.id
_entity.type
_entity.pdbx_description
1 polymer ?
#
loop_
_entity_poly.entity_id
_entity_poly.type
_entity_poly.pdbx_seq_one_letter_code
_entity_poly.pdbx_strand_id
1 'polypeptide(L)'
;MKKNHKPSHSKLDLHADDLSKRLQQEEKIKDEHGLTDEGTPLWYGLKLSYNLSWDGNYCIPTEGDLEKKAAILTKAINVITFDTRELYETNDFLVIIERLTHALNRLNADLGVLPYTHPAFGISRIHWTGNEDTMRLLAKLLKENNYIEKESEWLMHYSTNTLDKVQSGLVVWLKNKYELQYLLRRLQTFDYIKYPDPTNYPRHFLVDGKPLKDLGGGNHDYDKLDAIDAIIDEIKKHSI
;
A
#
# COMPACT_ATOMS: atom_id res chain seq x y z
N MET A 1 7.00 44.43 -30.28
CA MET A 1 6.04 44.29 -29.16
C MET A 1 5.93 42.81 -28.81
N LYS A 2 6.39 42.41 -27.62
CA LYS A 2 6.31 41.02 -27.14
C LYS A 2 4.86 40.72 -26.74
N LYS A 3 4.22 39.73 -27.38
CA LYS A 3 2.94 39.18 -26.93
C LYS A 3 3.21 38.22 -25.77
N ASN A 4 2.81 38.61 -24.56
CA ASN A 4 2.80 37.72 -23.40
C ASN A 4 1.75 36.63 -23.61
N HIS A 5 2.19 35.41 -23.97
CA HIS A 5 1.36 34.22 -23.81
C HIS A 5 1.29 33.88 -22.32
N LYS A 6 0.10 34.01 -21.72
CA LYS A 6 -0.21 33.32 -20.46
C LYS A 6 -0.25 31.82 -20.77
N PRO A 7 0.34 30.94 -19.94
CA PRO A 7 0.19 29.50 -20.13
C PRO A 7 -1.28 29.14 -19.93
N SER A 8 -1.85 28.40 -20.88
CA SER A 8 -3.14 27.74 -20.69
C SER A 8 -2.98 26.75 -19.54
N HIS A 9 -3.66 26.99 -18.42
CA HIS A 9 -3.80 26.01 -17.35
C HIS A 9 -4.21 24.68 -17.98
N SER A 10 -3.36 23.68 -17.84
CA SER A 10 -3.59 22.38 -18.46
C SER A 10 -4.83 21.75 -17.82
N LYS A 11 -5.59 20.94 -18.57
CA LYS A 11 -6.75 20.21 -18.00
C LYS A 11 -6.38 19.38 -16.76
N LEU A 12 -5.11 19.00 -16.62
CA LEU A 12 -4.56 18.29 -15.47
C LEU A 12 -4.50 19.18 -14.23
N ASP A 13 -4.12 20.45 -14.36
CA ASP A 13 -4.08 21.41 -13.24
C ASP A 13 -5.50 21.69 -12.72
N LEU A 14 -6.47 21.86 -13.62
CA LEU A 14 -7.88 22.03 -13.25
C LEU A 14 -8.47 20.80 -12.55
N HIS A 15 -8.04 19.60 -12.95
CA HIS A 15 -8.47 18.35 -12.32
C HIS A 15 -7.83 18.17 -10.93
N ALA A 16 -6.56 18.55 -10.76
CA ALA A 16 -5.88 18.53 -9.46
C ALA A 16 -6.51 19.53 -8.48
N ASP A 17 -6.88 20.72 -8.96
CA ASP A 17 -7.56 21.74 -8.16
C ASP A 17 -8.97 21.29 -7.73
N ASP A 18 -9.73 20.64 -8.61
CA ASP A 18 -11.06 20.11 -8.27
C ASP A 18 -10.96 18.94 -7.28
N LEU A 19 -10.00 18.04 -7.46
CA LEU A 19 -9.73 16.95 -6.54
C LEU A 19 -9.29 17.48 -5.17
N SER A 20 -8.42 18.49 -5.13
CA SER A 20 -7.98 19.12 -3.89
C SER A 20 -9.14 19.79 -3.15
N LYS A 21 -10.04 20.47 -3.88
CA LYS A 21 -11.27 21.05 -3.28
C LYS A 21 -12.21 19.99 -2.74
N ARG A 22 -12.42 18.87 -3.45
CA ARG A 22 -13.22 17.74 -2.98
C ARG A 22 -12.63 17.14 -1.71
N LEU A 23 -11.32 16.85 -1.69
CA LEU A 23 -10.63 16.32 -0.51
C LEU A 23 -10.70 17.27 0.69
N GLN A 24 -10.53 18.58 0.48
CA GLN A 24 -10.70 19.59 1.54
C GLN A 24 -12.13 19.69 2.04
N GLN A 25 -13.12 19.37 1.21
CA GLN A 25 -14.53 19.39 1.59
C GLN A 25 -14.91 18.10 2.33
N GLU A 26 -14.37 16.94 1.92
CA GLU A 26 -14.48 15.68 2.66
C GLU A 26 -13.78 15.76 4.03
N GLU A 27 -12.61 16.39 4.13
CA GLU A 27 -11.94 16.64 5.42
C GLU A 27 -12.76 17.53 6.36
N LYS A 28 -13.56 18.47 5.83
CA LYS A 28 -14.41 19.35 6.64
C LYS A 28 -15.64 18.67 7.23
N ILE A 29 -16.02 17.49 6.71
CA ILE A 29 -17.22 16.75 7.13
C ILE A 29 -16.87 15.66 8.16
N LYS A 30 -15.57 15.45 8.44
CA LYS A 30 -15.12 14.44 9.38
C LYS A 30 -15.20 14.89 10.84
N ASP A 31 -15.55 13.96 11.72
CA ASP A 31 -15.54 14.18 13.17
C ASP A 31 -14.11 14.25 13.75
N GLU A 32 -14.00 14.45 15.07
CA GLU A 32 -12.72 14.51 15.78
C GLU A 32 -11.88 13.23 15.69
N HIS A 33 -12.47 12.13 15.23
CA HIS A 33 -11.81 10.85 15.01
C HIS A 33 -11.46 10.60 13.54
N GLY A 34 -11.84 11.51 12.64
CA GLY A 34 -11.58 11.41 11.20
C GLY A 34 -12.63 10.58 10.45
N LEU A 35 -13.80 10.35 11.04
CA LEU A 35 -14.90 9.60 10.43
C LEU A 35 -15.90 10.55 9.79
N THR A 36 -16.46 10.17 8.63
CA THR A 36 -17.59 10.89 8.05
C THR A 36 -18.91 10.55 8.77
N ASP A 37 -19.99 11.23 8.40
CA ASP A 37 -21.35 10.95 8.90
C ASP A 37 -21.81 9.51 8.63
N GLU A 38 -21.22 8.79 7.67
CA GLU A 38 -21.47 7.37 7.44
C GLU A 38 -20.62 6.47 8.36
N GLY A 39 -19.41 6.88 8.68
CA GLY A 39 -18.49 6.18 9.59
C GLY A 39 -18.88 6.29 11.06
N THR A 40 -19.47 7.41 11.50
CA THR A 40 -19.87 7.61 12.89
C THR A 40 -20.90 6.57 13.38
N PRO A 41 -21.98 6.23 12.62
CA PRO A 41 -22.88 5.14 12.97
C PRO A 41 -22.20 3.77 13.07
N LEU A 42 -21.28 3.45 12.14
CA LEU A 42 -20.50 2.21 12.16
C LEU A 42 -19.70 2.09 13.45
N TRP A 43 -18.94 3.14 13.79
CA TRP A 43 -18.20 3.19 15.04
C TRP A 43 -19.13 3.05 16.24
N TYR A 44 -20.26 3.76 16.28
CA TYR A 44 -21.18 3.72 17.41
C TYR A 44 -21.76 2.31 17.63
N GLY A 45 -22.08 1.59 16.56
CA GLY A 45 -22.51 0.19 16.62
C GLY A 45 -21.45 -0.73 17.23
N LEU A 46 -20.19 -0.59 16.81
CA LEU A 46 -19.06 -1.35 17.37
C LEU A 46 -18.79 -0.98 18.82
N LYS A 47 -18.81 0.32 19.13
CA LYS A 47 -18.62 0.87 20.48
C LYS A 47 -19.55 0.21 21.49
N LEU A 48 -20.84 0.15 21.17
CA LEU A 48 -21.86 -0.45 22.03
C LEU A 48 -21.76 -1.98 22.07
N SER A 49 -21.55 -2.63 20.92
CA SER A 49 -21.55 -4.09 20.83
C SER A 49 -20.36 -4.75 21.54
N TYR A 50 -19.24 -4.02 21.63
CA TYR A 50 -17.96 -4.53 22.13
C TYR A 50 -17.40 -3.73 23.31
N ASN A 51 -18.18 -2.82 23.90
CA ASN A 51 -17.75 -1.93 24.98
C ASN A 51 -16.40 -1.26 24.67
N LEU A 52 -16.29 -0.64 23.50
CA LEU A 52 -15.05 0.00 23.06
C LEU A 52 -15.03 1.48 23.44
N SER A 53 -13.83 2.03 23.51
CA SER A 53 -13.58 3.45 23.69
C SER A 53 -12.46 3.92 22.78
N TRP A 54 -12.55 5.18 22.36
CA TRP A 54 -11.45 5.87 21.69
C TRP A 54 -10.41 6.30 22.71
N ASP A 55 -9.15 5.96 22.45
CA ASP A 55 -7.99 6.49 23.15
C ASP A 55 -6.90 6.82 22.10
N GLY A 56 -6.89 8.06 21.62
CA GLY A 56 -6.01 8.50 20.54
C GLY A 56 -6.13 7.62 19.29
N ASN A 57 -5.06 6.91 18.95
CA ASN A 57 -4.99 6.01 17.79
C ASN A 57 -5.46 4.57 18.10
N TYR A 58 -6.15 4.35 19.21
CA TYR A 58 -6.59 3.03 19.65
C TYR A 58 -8.10 2.99 19.88
N CYS A 59 -8.72 1.89 19.45
CA CYS A 59 -10.04 1.47 19.91
C CYS A 59 -9.84 0.39 20.98
N ILE A 60 -10.02 0.72 22.26
CA ILE A 60 -9.74 -0.21 23.36
C ILE A 60 -11.01 -0.72 24.04
N PRO A 61 -11.11 -2.01 24.40
CA PRO A 61 -12.21 -2.48 25.24
C PRO A 61 -12.05 -1.94 26.66
N THR A 62 -13.15 -1.45 27.23
CA THR A 62 -13.16 -0.82 28.56
C THR A 62 -13.15 -1.83 29.70
N GLU A 63 -13.45 -3.10 29.42
CA GLU A 63 -13.63 -4.15 30.43
C GLU A 63 -12.80 -5.41 30.11
N GLY A 64 -12.41 -6.14 31.17
CA GLY A 64 -11.70 -7.41 31.06
C GLY A 64 -10.20 -7.34 31.35
N ASP A 65 -9.60 -8.52 31.53
CA ASP A 65 -8.15 -8.72 31.53
C ASP A 65 -7.58 -8.64 30.10
N LEU A 66 -6.26 -8.76 29.95
CA LEU A 66 -5.57 -8.59 28.67
C LEU A 66 -6.08 -9.58 27.61
N GLU A 67 -6.28 -10.84 28.01
CA GLU A 67 -6.77 -11.92 27.16
C GLU A 67 -8.20 -11.67 26.70
N LYS A 68 -9.10 -11.29 27.63
CA LYS A 68 -10.48 -10.96 27.30
C LYS A 68 -10.55 -9.73 26.39
N LYS A 69 -9.71 -8.72 26.63
CA LYS A 69 -9.63 -7.54 25.76
C LYS A 69 -9.14 -7.90 24.35
N ALA A 70 -8.11 -8.74 24.22
CA ALA A 70 -7.63 -9.22 22.93
C ALA A 70 -8.70 -10.03 22.18
N ALA A 71 -9.46 -10.88 22.89
CA ALA A 71 -10.57 -11.63 22.31
C ALA A 71 -11.71 -10.72 21.81
N ILE A 72 -12.07 -9.69 22.57
CA ILE A 72 -13.08 -8.68 22.17
C ILE A 72 -12.63 -7.98 20.89
N LEU A 73 -11.37 -7.52 20.82
CA LEU A 73 -10.83 -6.86 19.63
C LEU A 73 -10.79 -7.77 18.42
N THR A 74 -10.38 -9.02 18.59
CA THR A 74 -10.39 -10.01 17.51
C THR A 74 -11.80 -10.22 16.95
N LYS A 75 -12.82 -10.28 17.82
CA LYS A 75 -14.22 -10.42 17.41
C LYS A 75 -14.74 -9.17 16.70
N ALA A 76 -14.44 -7.98 17.21
CA ALA A 76 -14.81 -6.71 16.59
C ALA A 76 -14.19 -6.57 15.18
N ILE A 77 -12.91 -6.90 15.05
CA ILE A 77 -12.17 -6.93 13.78
C ILE A 77 -12.83 -7.90 12.78
N ASN A 78 -13.20 -9.10 13.21
CA ASN A 78 -13.84 -10.06 12.31
C ASN A 78 -15.21 -9.57 11.84
N VAL A 79 -16.05 -9.02 12.73
CA VAL A 79 -17.38 -8.54 12.37
C VAL A 79 -17.30 -7.36 11.40
N ILE A 80 -16.47 -6.35 11.68
CA ILE A 80 -16.38 -5.18 10.78
C ILE A 80 -15.91 -5.61 9.37
N THR A 81 -15.06 -6.63 9.29
CA THR A 81 -14.44 -7.09 8.04
C THR A 81 -15.35 -7.97 7.19
N PHE A 82 -16.15 -8.84 7.80
CA PHE A 82 -17.00 -9.77 7.06
C PHE A 82 -18.45 -9.28 6.91
N ASP A 83 -18.99 -8.56 7.89
CA ASP A 83 -20.41 -8.21 7.90
C ASP A 83 -20.69 -6.81 7.35
N THR A 84 -19.69 -5.92 7.32
CA THR A 84 -19.93 -4.50 7.04
C THR A 84 -19.05 -3.87 5.96
N ARG A 85 -18.04 -4.56 5.43
CA ARG A 85 -17.06 -3.95 4.52
C ARG A 85 -17.64 -3.31 3.26
N GLU A 86 -18.72 -3.86 2.71
CA GLU A 86 -19.36 -3.35 1.48
C GLU A 86 -20.34 -2.19 1.74
N LEU A 87 -20.63 -1.87 3.00
CA LEU A 87 -21.70 -0.95 3.40
C LEU A 87 -21.22 0.47 3.70
N TYR A 88 -19.91 0.73 3.70
CA TYR A 88 -19.35 2.02 4.13
C TYR A 88 -18.25 2.51 3.20
N GLU A 89 -18.09 3.83 3.13
CA GLU A 89 -16.95 4.52 2.53
C GLU A 89 -15.63 3.83 2.94
N THR A 90 -14.79 3.52 1.93
CA THR A 90 -13.55 2.75 2.14
C THR A 90 -12.63 3.42 3.16
N ASN A 91 -12.66 4.74 3.26
CA ASN A 91 -11.83 5.52 4.17
C ASN A 91 -12.23 5.37 5.65
N ASP A 92 -13.53 5.35 5.98
CA ASP A 92 -13.99 5.23 7.37
C ASP A 92 -13.77 3.83 7.92
N PHE A 93 -14.04 2.81 7.09
CA PHE A 93 -13.68 1.42 7.41
C PHE A 93 -12.19 1.30 7.74
N LEU A 94 -11.31 1.90 6.93
CA LEU A 94 -9.86 1.86 7.13
C LEU A 94 -9.43 2.54 8.44
N VAL A 95 -10.01 3.69 8.80
CA VAL A 95 -9.71 4.37 10.06
C VAL A 95 -10.05 3.49 11.26
N ILE A 96 -11.24 2.86 11.26
CA ILE A 96 -11.70 2.05 12.40
C ILE A 96 -10.90 0.75 12.50
N ILE A 97 -10.69 0.05 11.38
CA ILE A 97 -9.96 -1.22 11.39
C ILE A 97 -8.48 -1.04 11.77
N GLU A 98 -7.88 0.11 11.43
CA GLU A 98 -6.47 0.40 11.75
C GLU A 98 -6.31 0.55 13.26
N ARG A 99 -7.17 1.33 13.88
CA ARG A 99 -7.10 1.60 15.32
C ARG A 99 -7.54 0.42 16.18
N LEU A 100 -8.46 -0.44 15.70
CA LEU A 100 -8.73 -1.75 16.30
C LEU A 100 -7.50 -2.68 16.23
N THR A 101 -6.85 -2.74 15.07
CA THR A 101 -5.67 -3.58 14.84
C THR A 101 -4.47 -3.11 15.69
N HIS A 102 -4.25 -1.81 15.81
CA HIS A 102 -3.23 -1.25 16.69
C HIS A 102 -3.47 -1.59 18.15
N ALA A 103 -4.72 -1.51 18.62
CA ALA A 103 -5.08 -1.88 19.98
C ALA A 103 -4.81 -3.37 20.25
N LEU A 104 -5.16 -4.24 19.29
CA LEU A 104 -4.91 -5.68 19.41
C LEU A 104 -3.40 -5.98 19.45
N ASN A 105 -2.61 -5.33 18.58
CA ASN A 105 -1.17 -5.56 18.53
C ASN A 105 -0.44 -5.08 19.77
N ARG A 106 -0.92 -4.03 20.42
CA ARG A 106 -0.42 -3.60 21.72
C ARG A 106 -0.66 -4.67 22.78
N LEU A 107 -1.87 -5.22 22.85
CA LEU A 107 -2.19 -6.31 23.79
C LEU A 107 -1.42 -7.59 23.47
N ASN A 108 -1.26 -7.94 22.19
CA ASN A 108 -0.48 -9.11 21.80
C ASN A 108 0.99 -8.96 22.23
N ALA A 109 1.57 -7.77 22.13
CA ALA A 109 2.92 -7.52 22.63
C ALA A 109 3.03 -7.76 24.15
N ASP A 110 2.04 -7.29 24.93
CA ASP A 110 1.98 -7.51 26.38
C ASP A 110 1.78 -9.01 26.73
N LEU A 111 1.09 -9.76 25.87
CA LEU A 111 0.83 -11.20 26.02
C LEU A 111 1.93 -12.11 25.43
N GLY A 112 2.95 -11.54 24.77
CA GLY A 112 3.97 -12.33 24.06
C GLY A 112 3.45 -13.08 22.82
N VAL A 113 2.33 -12.62 22.25
CA VAL A 113 1.69 -13.17 21.05
C VAL A 113 2.17 -12.41 19.81
N LEU A 114 2.25 -13.07 18.67
CA LEU A 114 2.60 -12.42 17.40
C LEU A 114 1.60 -11.31 17.03
N PRO A 115 2.06 -10.22 16.39
CA PRO A 115 1.17 -9.16 15.94
C PRO A 115 0.21 -9.67 14.87
N TYR A 116 -1.04 -9.27 14.99
CA TYR A 116 -2.08 -9.45 13.98
C TYR A 116 -1.92 -8.44 12.85
N THR A 117 -1.97 -8.92 11.60
CA THR A 117 -1.98 -8.06 10.41
C THR A 117 -3.28 -8.26 9.64
N HIS A 118 -4.09 -7.21 9.55
CA HIS A 118 -5.38 -7.29 8.88
C HIS A 118 -5.22 -7.37 7.35
N PRO A 119 -5.98 -8.23 6.62
CA PRO A 119 -5.93 -8.33 5.16
C PRO A 119 -6.29 -7.04 4.40
N ALA A 120 -7.02 -6.11 5.04
CA ALA A 120 -7.27 -4.78 4.48
C ALA A 120 -6.00 -3.91 4.39
N PHE A 121 -5.01 -4.14 5.26
CA PHE A 121 -3.69 -3.50 5.18
C PHE A 121 -2.70 -4.26 4.29
N GLY A 122 -3.09 -5.45 3.81
CA GLY A 122 -2.33 -6.15 2.79
C GLY A 122 -2.33 -5.32 1.51
N ILE A 123 -1.14 -4.98 1.02
CA ILE A 123 -0.98 -4.41 -0.31
C ILE A 123 -1.23 -5.53 -1.33
N SER A 124 -2.07 -5.27 -2.32
CA SER A 124 -2.28 -6.20 -3.42
C SER A 124 -0.94 -6.40 -4.12
N ARG A 125 -0.51 -7.66 -4.29
CA ARG A 125 0.77 -7.96 -4.94
C ARG A 125 0.77 -7.44 -6.36
N ILE A 126 1.94 -7.04 -6.84
CA ILE A 126 2.14 -6.65 -8.22
C ILE A 126 1.85 -7.89 -9.07
N HIS A 127 0.91 -7.77 -10.01
CA HIS A 127 0.57 -8.89 -10.86
C HIS A 127 1.71 -9.13 -11.84
N TRP A 128 2.31 -10.31 -11.79
CA TRP A 128 3.30 -10.78 -12.75
C TRP A 128 2.57 -11.53 -13.87
N THR A 129 2.73 -11.02 -15.10
CA THR A 129 2.06 -11.56 -16.30
C THR A 129 2.95 -12.53 -17.09
N GLY A 130 4.25 -12.58 -16.78
CA GLY A 130 5.13 -13.65 -17.26
C GLY A 130 4.91 -14.97 -16.53
N ASN A 131 5.75 -15.97 -16.82
CA ASN A 131 5.77 -17.22 -16.05
C ASN A 131 6.52 -17.04 -14.71
N GLU A 132 6.36 -18.00 -13.79
CA GLU A 132 6.99 -17.94 -12.47
C GLU A 132 8.53 -18.00 -12.54
N ASP A 133 9.09 -18.71 -13.53
CA ASP A 133 10.54 -18.85 -13.70
C ASP A 133 11.22 -17.52 -14.06
N THR A 134 10.60 -16.72 -14.93
CA THR A 134 11.08 -15.38 -15.31
C THR A 134 11.02 -14.40 -14.13
N MET A 135 10.01 -14.53 -13.27
CA MET A 135 9.91 -13.75 -12.03
C MET A 135 11.04 -14.10 -11.05
N ARG A 136 11.33 -15.41 -10.88
CA ARG A 136 12.43 -15.91 -10.04
C ARG A 136 13.79 -15.52 -10.61
N LEU A 137 13.96 -15.59 -11.93
CA LEU A 137 15.17 -15.15 -12.62
C LEU A 137 15.43 -13.66 -12.41
N LEU A 138 14.40 -12.81 -12.53
CA LEU A 138 14.52 -11.38 -12.22
C LEU A 138 15.00 -11.16 -10.78
N ALA A 139 14.36 -11.79 -9.80
CA ALA A 139 14.74 -11.64 -8.40
C ALA A 139 16.21 -12.03 -8.16
N LYS A 140 16.64 -13.15 -8.75
CA LYS A 140 18.02 -13.64 -8.67
C LYS A 140 19.01 -12.63 -9.27
N LEU A 141 18.76 -12.16 -10.49
CA LEU A 141 19.62 -11.20 -11.18
C LEU A 141 19.71 -9.86 -10.42
N LEU A 142 18.60 -9.40 -9.84
CA LEU A 142 18.59 -8.18 -9.02
C LEU A 142 19.48 -8.32 -7.79
N LYS A 143 19.43 -9.46 -7.10
CA LYS A 143 20.29 -9.72 -5.94
C LYS A 143 21.76 -9.84 -6.34
N GLU A 144 22.07 -10.59 -7.41
CA GLU A 144 23.44 -10.76 -7.91
C GLU A 144 24.09 -9.42 -8.30
N ASN A 145 23.30 -8.47 -8.79
CA ASN A 145 23.74 -7.12 -9.13
C ASN A 145 23.64 -6.12 -7.95
N ASN A 146 23.33 -6.58 -6.73
CA ASN A 146 23.22 -5.78 -5.51
C ASN A 146 22.16 -4.67 -5.58
N TYR A 147 21.03 -4.94 -6.24
CA TYR A 147 19.86 -4.05 -6.22
C TYR A 147 18.95 -4.33 -5.02
N ILE A 148 18.95 -5.55 -4.51
CA ILE A 148 18.18 -6.01 -3.35
C ILE A 148 19.04 -6.93 -2.49
N GLU A 149 18.69 -7.09 -1.22
CA GLU A 149 19.39 -7.98 -0.30
C GLU A 149 18.94 -9.45 -0.45
N LYS A 150 17.63 -9.67 -0.59
CA LYS A 150 17.03 -11.02 -0.62
C LYS A 150 16.02 -11.18 -1.75
N GLU A 151 16.20 -12.25 -2.52
CA GLU A 151 15.24 -12.69 -3.55
C GLU A 151 13.85 -12.95 -2.98
N SER A 152 13.78 -13.58 -1.80
CA SER A 152 12.51 -13.93 -1.16
C SER A 152 11.66 -12.72 -0.83
N GLU A 153 12.28 -11.61 -0.41
CA GLU A 153 11.58 -10.35 -0.13
C GLU A 153 11.00 -9.76 -1.41
N TRP A 154 11.75 -9.76 -2.50
CA TRP A 154 11.22 -9.35 -3.81
C TRP A 154 10.02 -10.21 -4.21
N LEU A 155 10.17 -11.54 -4.20
CA LEU A 155 9.15 -12.48 -4.68
C LEU A 155 7.84 -12.43 -3.88
N MET A 156 7.87 -12.04 -2.59
CA MET A 156 6.65 -11.87 -1.80
C MET A 156 5.72 -10.76 -2.35
N HIS A 157 6.27 -9.78 -3.08
CA HIS A 157 5.51 -8.63 -3.58
C HIS A 157 4.91 -8.85 -4.96
N TYR A 158 5.18 -9.99 -5.59
CA TYR A 158 4.67 -10.35 -6.90
C TYR A 158 3.80 -11.61 -6.83
N SER A 159 2.80 -11.71 -7.71
CA SER A 159 2.02 -12.93 -7.88
C SER A 159 1.45 -13.03 -9.30
N THR A 160 1.31 -14.26 -9.79
CA THR A 160 0.56 -14.56 -11.01
C THR A 160 -0.96 -14.52 -10.77
N ASN A 161 -1.42 -14.47 -9.52
CA ASN A 161 -2.81 -14.27 -9.14
C ASN A 161 -3.06 -12.81 -8.71
N THR A 162 -4.00 -12.14 -9.38
CA THR A 162 -4.35 -10.73 -9.14
C THR A 162 -5.05 -10.47 -7.81
N LEU A 163 -5.56 -11.52 -7.14
CA LEU A 163 -6.23 -11.42 -5.85
C LEU A 163 -5.27 -11.54 -4.66
N ASP A 164 -4.02 -11.94 -4.89
CA ASP A 164 -3.07 -12.18 -3.81
C ASP A 164 -2.62 -10.87 -3.17
N LYS A 165 -2.60 -10.87 -1.84
CA LYS A 165 -2.08 -9.77 -1.04
C LYS A 165 -0.79 -10.17 -0.35
N VAL A 166 0.05 -9.18 -0.05
CA VAL A 166 1.22 -9.37 0.81
C VAL A 166 1.07 -8.49 2.05
N GLN A 167 1.34 -9.09 3.21
CA GLN A 167 1.33 -8.44 4.52
C GLN A 167 2.76 -8.09 4.99
N SER A 168 3.75 -8.35 4.14
CA SER A 168 5.18 -8.17 4.40
C SER A 168 5.59 -6.70 4.30
N GLY A 169 6.69 -6.36 4.96
CA GLY A 169 7.36 -5.08 4.83
C GLY A 169 7.79 -4.78 3.39
N LEU A 170 8.09 -3.51 3.12
CA LEU A 170 8.51 -3.05 1.80
C LEU A 170 9.87 -3.62 1.40
N VAL A 171 10.03 -3.92 0.10
CA VAL A 171 11.30 -4.35 -0.48
C VAL A 171 12.30 -3.20 -0.44
N VAL A 172 13.44 -3.40 0.23
CA VAL A 172 14.51 -2.41 0.27
C VAL A 172 15.30 -2.45 -1.04
N TRP A 173 15.27 -1.34 -1.76
CA TRP A 173 16.08 -1.10 -2.94
C TRP A 173 17.40 -0.43 -2.54
N LEU A 174 18.51 -1.05 -2.95
CA LEU A 174 19.86 -0.69 -2.49
C LEU A 174 20.55 0.35 -3.38
N LYS A 175 19.91 0.78 -4.46
CA LYS A 175 20.44 1.81 -5.36
C LYS A 175 19.58 3.07 -5.33
N ASN A 176 19.86 3.99 -6.25
CA ASN A 176 19.09 5.22 -6.34
C ASN A 176 17.66 4.95 -6.85
N LYS A 177 16.76 5.89 -6.56
CA LYS A 177 15.34 5.79 -6.93
C LYS A 177 15.10 5.73 -8.44
N TYR A 178 15.97 6.34 -9.25
CA TYR A 178 15.79 6.44 -10.70
C TYR A 178 16.00 5.08 -11.37
N GLU A 179 16.93 4.29 -10.87
CA GLU A 179 17.15 2.91 -11.31
C GLU A 179 15.93 2.02 -11.04
N LEU A 180 15.35 2.09 -9.84
CA LEU A 180 14.12 1.36 -9.53
C LEU A 180 12.96 1.80 -10.44
N GLN A 181 12.77 3.11 -10.58
CA GLN A 181 11.72 3.67 -11.44
C GLN A 181 11.91 3.22 -12.89
N TYR A 182 13.14 3.20 -13.40
CA TYR A 182 13.45 2.72 -14.74
C TYR A 182 13.10 1.24 -14.92
N LEU A 183 13.56 0.37 -14.01
CA LEU A 183 13.23 -1.05 -14.02
C LEU A 183 11.72 -1.29 -14.07
N LEU A 184 10.97 -0.68 -13.14
CA LEU A 184 9.52 -0.87 -13.02
C LEU A 184 8.78 -0.39 -14.28
N ARG A 185 9.17 0.76 -14.85
CA ARG A 185 8.59 1.25 -16.11
C ARG A 185 8.86 0.30 -17.27
N ARG A 186 10.06 -0.26 -17.36
CA ARG A 186 10.44 -1.17 -18.45
C ARG A 186 9.68 -2.50 -18.32
N LEU A 187 9.61 -3.07 -17.12
CA LEU A 187 8.78 -4.25 -16.84
C LEU A 187 7.32 -4.01 -17.19
N GLN A 188 6.79 -2.82 -16.91
CA GLN A 188 5.43 -2.44 -17.28
C GLN A 188 5.27 -2.27 -18.79
N THR A 189 6.24 -1.65 -19.47
CA THR A 189 6.24 -1.43 -20.93
C THR A 189 6.30 -2.75 -21.71
N PHE A 190 6.99 -3.75 -21.18
CA PHE A 190 7.08 -5.08 -21.76
C PHE A 190 5.98 -6.03 -21.26
N ASP A 191 4.94 -5.52 -20.59
CA ASP A 191 3.83 -6.31 -20.08
C ASP A 191 4.28 -7.50 -19.19
N TYR A 192 5.33 -7.33 -18.37
CA TYR A 192 5.70 -8.29 -17.32
C TYR A 192 4.98 -8.04 -16.01
N ILE A 193 4.57 -6.78 -15.77
CA ILE A 193 3.89 -6.39 -14.53
C ILE A 193 2.64 -5.57 -14.81
N LYS A 194 1.62 -5.78 -13.99
CA LYS A 194 0.44 -4.91 -13.89
C LYS A 194 0.21 -4.57 -12.43
N TYR A 195 -0.01 -3.30 -12.15
CA TYR A 195 -0.39 -2.88 -10.81
C TYR A 195 -1.89 -3.12 -10.62
N PRO A 196 -2.29 -3.83 -9.56
CA PRO A 196 -3.69 -4.14 -9.30
C PRO A 196 -4.53 -2.89 -9.00
N ASP A 197 -3.91 -1.81 -8.53
CA ASP A 197 -4.56 -0.54 -8.25
C ASP A 197 -3.67 0.65 -8.66
N PRO A 198 -4.15 1.53 -9.58
CA PRO A 198 -3.47 2.74 -10.01
C PRO A 198 -3.10 3.72 -8.89
N THR A 199 -3.83 3.70 -7.78
CA THR A 199 -3.66 4.63 -6.64
C THR A 199 -2.67 4.12 -5.59
N ASN A 200 -2.29 2.85 -5.63
CA ASN A 200 -1.34 2.19 -4.72
C ASN A 200 0.05 1.95 -5.34
N TYR A 201 0.38 2.77 -6.35
CA TYR A 201 1.33 2.47 -7.42
C TYR A 201 2.81 2.29 -7.06
N PRO A 202 3.31 2.60 -5.84
CA PRO A 202 4.35 1.71 -5.31
C PRO A 202 4.44 1.69 -3.77
N ARG A 203 3.41 1.23 -3.06
CA ARG A 203 3.57 0.86 -1.63
C ARG A 203 4.32 -0.48 -1.44
N HIS A 204 5.23 -0.84 -2.35
CA HIS A 204 5.98 -2.11 -2.30
C HIS A 204 7.48 -1.92 -2.05
N PHE A 205 8.03 -0.71 -2.24
CA PHE A 205 9.47 -0.49 -2.27
C PHE A 205 9.91 0.66 -1.35
N LEU A 206 11.07 0.49 -0.71
CA LEU A 206 11.81 1.52 0.02
C LEU A 206 13.08 1.88 -0.74
N VAL A 207 13.33 3.18 -0.89
CA VAL A 207 14.61 3.73 -1.35
C VAL A 207 15.13 4.67 -0.29
N ASP A 208 16.35 4.44 0.21
CA ASP A 208 16.95 5.22 1.31
C ASP A 208 16.02 5.34 2.54
N GLY A 209 15.32 4.23 2.87
CA GLY A 209 14.38 4.17 3.99
C GLY A 209 13.06 4.92 3.77
N LYS A 210 12.80 5.44 2.56
CA LYS A 210 11.54 6.14 2.22
C LYS A 210 10.74 5.36 1.19
N PRO A 211 9.40 5.26 1.33
CA PRO A 211 8.57 4.61 0.32
C PRO A 211 8.72 5.29 -1.04
N LEU A 212 8.81 4.49 -2.10
CA LEU A 212 8.69 5.01 -3.46
C LEU A 212 7.28 5.60 -3.62
N LYS A 213 7.19 6.87 -4.04
CA LYS A 213 5.90 7.58 -4.13
C LYS A 213 5.21 7.43 -5.47
N ASP A 214 6.01 7.33 -6.53
CA ASP A 214 5.55 7.26 -7.91
C ASP A 214 6.65 6.64 -8.80
N LEU A 215 6.30 6.34 -10.04
CA LEU A 215 7.27 5.93 -11.05
C LEU A 215 8.03 7.12 -11.67
N GLY A 216 7.75 8.37 -11.27
CA GLY A 216 8.32 9.62 -11.79
C GLY A 216 7.87 9.98 -13.21
N GLY A 217 8.42 11.08 -13.76
CA GLY A 217 8.30 11.47 -15.17
C GLY A 217 9.40 12.45 -15.60
N GLY A 218 9.90 12.32 -16.84
CA GLY A 218 10.92 13.20 -17.43
C GLY A 218 12.17 12.49 -17.95
N ASN A 219 12.98 13.20 -18.75
CA ASN A 219 14.32 12.77 -19.14
C ASN A 219 15.27 12.98 -17.95
N HIS A 220 15.65 11.91 -17.29
CA HIS A 220 16.74 11.90 -16.34
C HIS A 220 18.01 11.42 -17.06
N ASP A 221 19.20 11.79 -16.56
CA ASP A 221 20.46 11.26 -17.11
C ASP A 221 20.50 9.75 -16.91
N TYR A 222 20.16 9.04 -17.98
CA TYR A 222 20.00 7.59 -18.04
C TYR A 222 21.33 6.87 -18.31
N ASP A 223 22.45 7.59 -18.32
CA ASP A 223 23.77 7.17 -18.80
C ASP A 223 24.42 5.99 -18.04
N LYS A 224 23.72 5.36 -17.09
CA LYS A 224 24.21 4.22 -16.29
C LYS A 224 23.18 3.10 -16.08
N LEU A 225 22.21 2.94 -16.98
CA LEU A 225 21.17 1.90 -16.86
C LEU A 225 21.47 0.60 -17.59
N ASP A 226 22.65 0.48 -18.21
CA ASP A 226 23.07 -0.69 -18.99
C ASP A 226 22.91 -2.01 -18.22
N ALA A 227 23.17 -2.00 -16.91
CA ALA A 227 23.00 -3.19 -16.08
C ALA A 227 21.53 -3.61 -15.95
N ILE A 228 20.59 -2.67 -15.86
CA ILE A 228 19.16 -2.98 -15.81
C ILE A 228 18.67 -3.45 -17.18
N ASP A 229 19.09 -2.81 -18.27
CA ASP A 229 18.72 -3.26 -19.61
C ASP A 229 19.26 -4.66 -19.91
N ALA A 230 20.51 -4.97 -19.49
CA ALA A 230 21.06 -6.32 -19.60
C ALA A 230 20.24 -7.37 -18.81
N ILE A 231 19.80 -7.04 -17.59
CA ILE A 231 18.92 -7.91 -16.80
C ILE A 231 17.60 -8.16 -17.53
N ILE A 232 16.98 -7.11 -18.07
CA ILE A 232 15.70 -7.21 -18.78
C ILE A 232 15.86 -8.05 -20.05
N ASP A 233 16.93 -7.84 -20.82
CA ASP A 233 17.18 -8.62 -22.02
C ASP A 233 17.46 -10.10 -21.71
N GLU A 234 18.08 -10.39 -20.57
CA GLU A 234 18.26 -11.78 -20.12
C GLU A 234 16.93 -12.46 -19.78
N ILE A 235 16.01 -11.74 -19.13
CA ILE A 235 14.67 -12.26 -18.82
C ILE A 235 13.86 -12.50 -20.10
N LYS A 236 13.97 -11.63 -21.10
CA LYS A 236 13.30 -11.79 -22.40
C LYS A 236 13.71 -13.06 -23.12
N LYS A 237 15.00 -13.42 -23.08
CA LYS A 237 15.49 -14.68 -23.69
C LYS A 237 14.83 -15.92 -23.10
N HIS A 238 14.42 -15.85 -21.84
CA HIS A 238 13.80 -16.96 -21.08
C HIS A 238 12.26 -16.89 -21.09
N SER A 239 11.68 -15.94 -21.82
CA SER A 239 10.23 -15.80 -22.00
C SER A 239 9.70 -16.46 -23.28
N ILE A 240 10.59 -17.09 -24.07
CA ILE A 240 10.32 -17.78 -25.35
C ILE A 240 10.18 -19.28 -25.11
#